data_AF-A0A2G9S984-F1
#
_entry.id   AF-A0A2G9S984-F1
#
_cell.length_a   1.000
_cell.length_b   1.000
_cell.length_c   1.000
_cell.angle_alpha   90.00
_cell.angle_beta   90.00
_cell.angle_gamma   90.00
#
_symmetry.space_group_name_H-M   'P 1'
#
loop_
_entity.id
_entity.type
_entity.pdbx_description
1 polymer ?
#
loop_
_entity_poly.entity_id
_entity_poly.type
_entity_poly.pdbx_seq_one_letter_code
_entity_poly.pdbx_strand_id
1 'polypeptide(L)'
;MLYVAENATFNSSSEAEMKTQRFYLSCLKEQKIEELKEKPLTDLIKKVDQSGLFLPSRDYYLNKTTNGKVLAAYQQYMVDMGLLLGGAIGSVEVQMAQIVEFETQLANLTVPQDERRDEEKIYNRMNVAELQNLAPVFDWLDYLNFALSPLEINDTEPVVVYGKEYLQQVSDLVNSTDPVILNNYLIWNLVQKMSPSLDSRFEKAQDKLLESLYGAKKSCTPRWQTCLSNTDDTLGFSLGSLFVKSTFDKNSKTIAEQMIAEIRTAFEFTLASLSWMDEKTKRTAKEKADAIYDMIGFPDFILDTKELDEVYDGFEVAEDSFFQNMLNFYNFSAKLMAEQLRKPPNREQWSMTPQTVNAYYLPNKNEIVFPAGILQAPFYAPTHPKYVC
;
A
#
# COMPACT_ATOMS: atom_id res chain seq x y z
N MET A 1 -0.21 19.92 7.99
CA MET A 1 -1.24 18.92 7.60
C MET A 1 -2.54 19.12 8.37
N LEU A 2 -2.59 19.00 9.71
CA LEU A 2 -3.83 19.17 10.50
C LEU A 2 -4.58 20.49 10.21
N TYR A 3 -3.87 21.63 10.30
CA TYR A 3 -4.44 22.94 10.01
C TYR A 3 -4.97 23.08 8.57
N VAL A 4 -4.48 22.30 7.61
CA VAL A 4 -4.93 22.37 6.21
C VAL A 4 -6.12 21.46 5.95
N ALA A 5 -6.20 20.33 6.66
CA ALA A 5 -7.33 19.40 6.60
C ALA A 5 -8.57 19.91 7.36
N GLU A 6 -8.38 20.62 8.47
CA GLU A 6 -9.49 21.13 9.32
C GLU A 6 -10.04 22.50 8.87
N ASN A 7 -9.29 23.26 8.07
CA ASN A 7 -9.68 24.63 7.77
C ASN A 7 -10.73 24.71 6.65
N ALA A 8 -12.00 24.57 7.02
CA ALA A 8 -13.18 24.74 6.16
C ALA A 8 -13.31 26.13 5.50
N THR A 9 -12.40 27.06 5.80
CA THR A 9 -12.30 28.37 5.12
C THR A 9 -11.26 28.41 3.99
N PHE A 10 -10.56 27.30 3.72
CA PHE A 10 -9.75 27.17 2.53
C PHE A 10 -10.68 27.06 1.33
N ASN A 11 -10.98 28.21 0.72
CA ASN A 11 -11.84 28.38 -0.43
C ASN A 11 -11.13 27.78 -1.67
N SER A 12 -11.06 26.45 -1.73
CA SER A 12 -10.42 25.74 -2.82
C SER A 12 -11.31 25.78 -4.06
N SER A 13 -10.68 26.03 -5.21
CA SER A 13 -11.31 25.91 -6.52
C SER A 13 -11.28 24.49 -7.10
N SER A 14 -10.64 23.52 -6.42
CA SER A 14 -10.48 22.13 -6.86
C SER A 14 -11.52 21.23 -6.20
N GLU A 15 -12.23 20.43 -6.98
CA GLU A 15 -13.15 19.41 -6.46
C GLU A 15 -12.39 18.29 -5.74
N ALA A 16 -11.19 17.93 -6.19
CA ALA A 16 -10.35 16.94 -5.49
C ALA A 16 -9.96 17.40 -4.07
N GLU A 17 -9.59 18.67 -3.90
CA GLU A 17 -9.28 19.22 -2.58
C GLU A 17 -10.53 19.27 -1.68
N MET A 18 -11.70 19.62 -2.24
CA MET A 18 -12.98 19.55 -1.52
C MET A 18 -13.35 18.12 -1.11
N LYS A 19 -13.17 17.12 -2.00
CA LYS A 19 -13.35 15.70 -1.67
C LYS A 19 -12.42 15.25 -0.53
N THR A 20 -11.19 15.76 -0.51
CA THR A 20 -10.20 15.49 0.55
C THR A 20 -10.68 15.96 1.91
N GLN A 21 -11.20 17.19 1.98
CA GLN A 21 -11.78 17.72 3.21
C GLN A 21 -13.03 16.93 3.64
N ARG A 22 -13.95 16.62 2.73
CA ARG A 22 -15.16 15.83 3.03
C ARG A 22 -14.80 14.44 3.55
N PHE A 23 -13.80 13.79 2.96
CA PHE A 23 -13.33 12.46 3.38
C PHE A 23 -12.75 12.52 4.80
N TYR A 24 -11.86 13.47 5.05
CA TYR A 24 -11.28 13.69 6.37
C TYR A 24 -12.35 13.94 7.44
N LEU A 25 -13.32 14.82 7.16
CA LEU A 25 -14.44 15.12 8.06
C LEU A 25 -15.33 13.91 8.31
N SER A 26 -15.58 13.07 7.29
CA SER A 26 -16.37 11.84 7.45
C SER A 26 -15.75 10.87 8.45
N CYS A 27 -14.41 10.77 8.47
CA CYS A 27 -13.68 9.93 9.42
C CYS A 27 -13.74 10.45 10.86
N LEU A 28 -13.82 11.79 11.05
CA LEU A 28 -13.89 12.42 12.37
C LEU A 28 -15.25 12.25 13.06
N LYS A 29 -16.34 12.01 12.31
CA LYS A 29 -17.70 11.88 12.84
C LYS A 29 -17.98 10.51 13.45
N GLU A 30 -17.30 10.18 14.54
CA GLU A 30 -17.40 8.88 15.24
C GLU A 30 -18.84 8.48 15.58
N GLN A 31 -19.67 9.41 16.06
CA GLN A 31 -21.08 9.15 16.39
C GLN A 31 -21.89 8.65 15.18
N LYS A 32 -21.63 9.17 13.97
CA LYS A 32 -22.32 8.71 12.76
C LYS A 32 -21.85 7.32 12.32
N ILE A 33 -20.56 7.02 12.50
CA ILE A 33 -20.00 5.68 12.24
C ILE A 33 -20.66 4.65 13.20
N GLU A 34 -20.90 5.02 14.45
CA GLU A 34 -21.57 4.17 15.44
C GLU A 34 -23.07 3.93 15.14
N GLU A 35 -23.75 4.91 14.52
CA GLU A 35 -25.18 4.82 14.15
C GLU A 35 -25.42 3.96 12.89
N LEU A 36 -24.45 3.92 11.96
CA LEU A 36 -24.52 3.19 10.71
C LEU A 36 -24.10 1.73 10.93
N LYS A 37 -25.05 0.85 11.27
CA LYS A 37 -24.82 -0.61 11.31
C LYS A 37 -24.63 -1.16 9.90
N GLU A 38 -23.37 -1.31 9.48
CA GLU A 38 -22.98 -1.55 8.09
C GLU A 38 -22.92 -3.01 7.64
N LYS A 39 -23.10 -3.20 6.33
CA LYS A 39 -23.08 -4.47 5.59
C LYS A 39 -21.82 -4.55 4.69
N PRO A 40 -21.34 -5.76 4.35
CA PRO A 40 -19.98 -5.96 3.81
C PRO A 40 -19.88 -5.79 2.28
N LEU A 41 -18.67 -5.48 1.78
CA LEU A 41 -18.31 -5.47 0.35
C LEU A 41 -16.80 -5.64 0.10
N THR A 42 -16.44 -6.27 -1.03
CA THR A 42 -15.15 -6.91 -1.38
C THR A 42 -14.44 -6.28 -2.61
N ASP A 43 -13.11 -6.53 -2.75
CA ASP A 43 -12.29 -6.80 -3.99
C ASP A 43 -10.95 -6.02 -4.25
N LEU A 44 -10.08 -6.62 -5.12
CA LEU A 44 -8.58 -6.70 -5.07
C LEU A 44 -7.79 -6.47 -6.43
N ILE A 45 -6.60 -7.09 -6.63
CA ILE A 45 -5.25 -6.57 -7.08
C ILE A 45 -4.74 -6.96 -8.51
N LYS A 46 -3.65 -6.29 -8.95
CA LYS A 46 -2.91 -6.30 -10.24
C LYS A 46 -1.71 -7.25 -10.47
N LYS A 47 -1.18 -7.95 -9.47
CA LYS A 47 0.02 -8.81 -9.61
C LYS A 47 -0.17 -10.11 -8.85
N VAL A 48 0.29 -11.23 -9.42
CA VAL A 48 0.19 -12.54 -8.76
C VAL A 48 1.51 -12.83 -8.05
N ASP A 49 1.44 -12.70 -6.72
CA ASP A 49 2.54 -13.00 -5.82
C ASP A 49 2.00 -13.59 -4.52
N GLN A 50 2.89 -14.12 -3.67
CA GLN A 50 2.54 -14.62 -2.35
C GLN A 50 1.89 -13.53 -1.48
N SER A 51 0.74 -13.82 -0.89
CA SER A 51 -0.03 -12.91 -0.04
C SER A 51 -0.97 -13.69 0.89
N GLY A 52 -1.82 -13.00 1.65
CA GLY A 52 -2.87 -13.64 2.45
C GLY A 52 -2.51 -13.93 3.91
N LEU A 53 -1.32 -13.54 4.36
CA LEU A 53 -0.98 -13.54 5.78
C LEU A 53 -1.33 -12.18 6.40
N PHE A 54 -1.97 -12.20 7.56
CA PHE A 54 -2.23 -10.96 8.30
C PHE A 54 -1.03 -10.51 9.13
N LEU A 55 -0.35 -11.44 9.81
CA LEU A 55 0.80 -11.08 10.63
C LEU A 55 1.97 -10.64 9.71
N PRO A 56 2.83 -9.70 10.18
CA PRO A 56 3.79 -9.02 9.30
C PRO A 56 4.81 -9.91 8.59
N SER A 57 5.02 -11.13 9.08
CA SER A 57 5.94 -12.12 8.50
C SER A 57 5.43 -13.53 8.76
N ARG A 58 5.76 -14.45 7.85
CA ARG A 58 5.55 -15.90 8.02
C ARG A 58 6.12 -16.44 9.33
N ASP A 59 7.19 -15.84 9.84
CA ASP A 59 7.88 -16.29 11.05
C ASP A 59 7.01 -16.16 12.32
N TYR A 60 6.01 -15.27 12.30
CA TYR A 60 5.04 -15.17 13.41
C TYR A 60 4.18 -16.43 13.55
N TYR A 61 3.93 -17.14 12.44
CA TYR A 61 3.15 -18.38 12.42
C TYR A 61 4.04 -19.61 12.70
N LEU A 62 5.27 -19.61 12.17
CA LEU A 62 6.15 -20.78 12.21
C LEU A 62 6.99 -20.87 13.49
N ASN A 63 7.49 -19.74 14.01
CA ASN A 63 8.34 -19.72 15.20
C ASN A 63 7.51 -19.61 16.49
N LYS A 64 6.85 -20.71 16.88
CA LYS A 64 5.96 -20.75 18.05
C LYS A 64 6.66 -20.49 19.38
N THR A 65 7.96 -20.77 19.51
CA THR A 65 8.69 -20.55 20.76
C THR A 65 8.92 -19.07 21.05
N THR A 66 9.23 -18.28 20.02
CA THR A 66 9.41 -16.82 20.16
C THR A 66 8.08 -16.07 20.04
N ASN A 67 7.23 -16.47 19.10
CA ASN A 67 6.05 -15.70 18.69
C ASN A 67 4.71 -16.27 19.22
N GLY A 68 4.74 -17.31 20.05
CA GLY A 68 3.52 -17.96 20.55
C GLY A 68 2.56 -17.01 21.27
N LYS A 69 3.08 -15.99 21.97
CA LYS A 69 2.24 -14.94 22.59
C LYS A 69 1.51 -14.08 21.55
N VAL A 70 2.18 -13.73 20.46
CA VAL A 70 1.60 -12.94 19.38
C VAL A 70 0.56 -13.75 18.62
N LEU A 71 0.86 -15.03 18.33
CA LEU A 71 -0.08 -15.92 17.67
C LEU A 71 -1.35 -16.14 18.52
N ALA A 72 -1.21 -16.28 19.83
CA ALA A 72 -2.34 -16.36 20.75
C ALA A 72 -3.15 -15.04 20.80
N ALA A 73 -2.47 -13.89 20.82
CA ALA A 73 -3.12 -12.58 20.78
C ALA A 73 -3.87 -12.37 19.45
N TYR A 74 -3.32 -12.85 18.34
CA TYR A 74 -3.95 -12.80 17.03
C TYR A 74 -5.22 -13.66 16.98
N GLN A 75 -5.16 -14.90 17.46
CA GLN A 75 -6.34 -15.75 17.56
C GLN A 75 -7.42 -15.12 18.47
N GLN A 76 -7.02 -14.51 19.59
CA GLN A 76 -7.96 -13.80 20.45
C GLN A 76 -8.59 -12.59 19.75
N TYR A 77 -7.81 -11.83 18.98
CA TYR A 77 -8.33 -10.74 18.16
C TYR A 77 -9.37 -11.24 17.15
N MET A 78 -9.11 -12.35 16.47
CA MET A 78 -10.09 -12.97 15.56
C MET A 78 -11.40 -13.34 16.26
N VAL A 79 -11.30 -13.87 17.49
CA VAL A 79 -12.47 -14.21 18.31
C VAL A 79 -13.25 -12.96 18.73
N ASP A 80 -12.56 -11.93 19.25
CA ASP A 80 -13.16 -10.65 19.63
C ASP A 80 -13.93 -10.05 18.44
N MET A 81 -13.33 -10.07 17.24
CA MET A 81 -13.94 -9.59 16.01
C MET A 81 -15.15 -10.42 15.59
N GLY A 82 -15.06 -11.75 15.62
CA GLY A 82 -16.17 -12.63 15.30
C GLY A 82 -17.38 -12.44 16.23
N LEU A 83 -17.13 -12.18 17.53
CA LEU A 83 -18.17 -11.87 18.50
C LEU A 83 -18.82 -10.50 18.24
N LEU A 84 -18.02 -9.47 17.91
CA LEU A 84 -18.54 -8.14 17.54
C LEU A 84 -19.43 -8.18 16.29
N LEU A 85 -19.14 -9.09 15.36
CA LEU A 85 -19.92 -9.34 14.15
C LEU A 85 -21.14 -10.28 14.38
N GLY A 86 -21.42 -10.68 15.63
CA GLY A 86 -22.62 -11.44 15.99
C GLY A 86 -22.45 -12.96 15.95
N GLY A 87 -21.22 -13.48 15.91
CA GLY A 87 -20.95 -14.91 16.01
C GLY A 87 -21.33 -15.52 17.37
N ALA A 88 -21.67 -16.80 17.37
CA ALA A 88 -22.05 -17.52 18.60
C ALA A 88 -20.83 -17.88 19.46
N ILE A 89 -20.97 -17.74 20.78
CA ILE A 89 -19.93 -18.08 21.76
C ILE A 89 -19.60 -19.59 21.63
N GLY A 90 -18.31 -19.92 21.62
CA GLY A 90 -17.80 -21.28 21.43
C GLY A 90 -17.61 -21.69 19.97
N SER A 91 -18.54 -21.35 19.06
CA SER A 91 -18.36 -21.67 17.63
C SER A 91 -17.31 -20.78 16.98
N VAL A 92 -17.25 -19.50 17.37
CA VAL A 92 -16.27 -18.52 16.85
C VAL A 92 -14.84 -18.99 17.17
N GLU A 93 -14.57 -19.47 18.38
CA GLU A 93 -13.22 -19.92 18.76
C GLU A 93 -12.71 -21.06 17.86
N VAL A 94 -13.57 -22.03 17.57
CA VAL A 94 -13.23 -23.16 16.68
C VAL A 94 -12.98 -22.67 15.25
N GLN A 95 -13.88 -21.83 14.71
CA GLN A 95 -13.75 -21.32 13.36
C GLN A 95 -12.49 -20.45 13.19
N MET A 96 -12.19 -19.58 14.16
CA MET A 96 -10.99 -18.74 14.10
C MET A 96 -9.72 -19.57 14.25
N ALA A 97 -9.72 -20.62 15.06
CA ALA A 97 -8.59 -21.56 15.14
C ALA A 97 -8.33 -22.26 13.80
N GLN A 98 -9.37 -22.67 13.07
CA GLN A 98 -9.24 -23.27 11.73
C GLN A 98 -8.64 -22.29 10.72
N ILE A 99 -9.01 -21.01 10.78
CA ILE A 99 -8.42 -19.98 9.91
C ILE A 99 -6.94 -19.78 10.26
N VAL A 100 -6.56 -19.70 11.55
CA VAL A 100 -5.15 -19.60 11.96
C VAL A 100 -4.35 -20.81 11.49
N GLU A 101 -4.92 -22.01 11.55
CA GLU A 101 -4.27 -23.22 11.02
C GLU A 101 -4.07 -23.13 9.50
N PHE A 102 -5.09 -22.70 8.76
CA PHE A 102 -4.99 -22.49 7.32
C PHE A 102 -3.94 -21.41 6.96
N GLU A 103 -3.92 -20.26 7.65
CA GLU A 103 -2.89 -19.24 7.48
C GLU A 103 -1.49 -19.76 7.85
N THR A 104 -1.38 -20.65 8.84
CA THR A 104 -0.10 -21.27 9.19
C THR A 104 0.39 -22.20 8.06
N GLN A 105 -0.52 -22.92 7.41
CA GLN A 105 -0.19 -23.72 6.23
C GLN A 105 0.28 -22.81 5.09
N LEU A 106 -0.44 -21.73 4.78
CA LEU A 106 -0.01 -20.71 3.80
C LEU A 106 1.36 -20.11 4.15
N ALA A 107 1.61 -19.80 5.42
CA ALA A 107 2.89 -19.28 5.88
C ALA A 107 4.03 -20.27 5.65
N ASN A 108 3.76 -21.58 5.79
CA ASN A 108 4.74 -22.62 5.50
C ASN A 108 5.10 -22.68 4.00
N LEU A 109 4.14 -22.45 3.10
CA LEU A 109 4.38 -22.42 1.65
C LEU A 109 5.06 -21.11 1.20
N THR A 110 4.86 -20.01 1.93
CA THR A 110 5.38 -18.68 1.61
C THR A 110 6.91 -18.68 1.57
N VAL A 111 7.52 -18.18 0.49
CA VAL A 111 8.97 -18.14 0.32
C VAL A 111 9.59 -17.05 1.20
N PRO A 112 10.71 -17.30 1.91
CA PRO A 112 11.41 -16.31 2.72
C PRO A 112 11.84 -15.05 1.94
N GLN A 113 11.82 -13.88 2.59
CA GLN A 113 12.10 -12.60 1.92
C GLN A 113 13.55 -12.47 1.42
N ASP A 114 14.50 -13.13 2.06
CA ASP A 114 15.91 -13.17 1.67
C ASP A 114 16.14 -13.97 0.38
N GLU A 115 15.37 -15.03 0.16
CA GLU A 115 15.38 -15.80 -1.10
C GLU A 115 14.75 -15.04 -2.27
N ARG A 116 13.97 -13.99 -1.99
CA ARG A 116 13.24 -13.18 -2.99
C ARG A 116 13.96 -11.89 -3.40
N ARG A 117 15.21 -11.69 -2.97
CA ARG A 117 15.98 -10.48 -3.28
C ARG A 117 16.49 -10.42 -4.72
N ASP A 118 16.61 -11.57 -5.38
CA ASP A 118 17.11 -11.69 -6.75
C ASP A 118 15.93 -11.61 -7.72
N GLU A 119 15.63 -10.40 -8.20
CA GLU A 119 14.50 -10.14 -9.10
C GLU A 119 14.55 -10.98 -10.38
N GLU A 120 15.74 -11.25 -10.94
CA GLU A 120 15.90 -12.05 -12.15
C GLU A 120 15.46 -13.51 -11.93
N LYS A 121 15.75 -14.07 -10.74
CA LYS A 121 15.35 -15.45 -10.40
C LYS A 121 13.85 -15.59 -10.16
N ILE A 122 13.23 -14.60 -9.53
CA ILE A 122 11.80 -14.66 -9.22
C ILE A 122 10.92 -14.15 -10.38
N TYR A 123 11.48 -13.43 -11.35
CA TYR A 123 10.72 -12.93 -12.49
C TYR A 123 10.40 -14.05 -13.47
N ASN A 124 9.15 -14.51 -13.46
CA ASN A 124 8.69 -15.52 -14.42
C ASN A 124 7.56 -15.00 -15.29
N ARG A 125 7.88 -14.68 -16.55
CA ARG A 125 6.89 -14.29 -17.55
C ARG A 125 6.26 -15.55 -18.18
N MET A 126 4.94 -15.59 -18.22
CA MET A 126 4.13 -16.63 -18.88
C MET A 126 2.84 -16.00 -19.44
N ASN A 127 2.00 -16.76 -20.13
CA ASN A 127 0.67 -16.32 -20.53
C ASN A 127 -0.42 -16.88 -19.59
N VAL A 128 -1.66 -16.39 -19.73
CA VAL A 128 -2.80 -16.82 -18.90
C VAL A 128 -3.09 -18.32 -19.03
N ALA A 129 -2.96 -18.91 -20.22
CA ALA A 129 -3.11 -20.36 -20.40
C ALA A 129 -2.03 -21.17 -19.65
N GLU A 130 -0.79 -20.70 -19.64
CA GLU A 130 0.30 -21.30 -18.86
C GLU A 130 0.03 -21.17 -17.35
N LEU A 131 -0.50 -20.02 -16.90
CA LEU A 131 -0.93 -19.81 -15.51
C LEU A 131 -2.07 -20.76 -15.11
N GLN A 132 -3.05 -20.96 -15.99
CA GLN A 132 -4.16 -21.88 -15.78
C GLN A 132 -3.68 -23.32 -15.59
N ASN A 133 -2.65 -23.74 -16.34
CA ASN A 133 -2.04 -25.06 -16.18
C ASN A 133 -1.20 -25.17 -14.89
N LEU A 134 -0.55 -24.08 -14.45
CA LEU A 134 0.28 -24.06 -13.26
C LEU A 134 -0.55 -24.17 -11.96
N ALA A 135 -1.69 -23.48 -11.90
CA ALA A 135 -2.54 -23.42 -10.71
C ALA A 135 -4.03 -23.57 -11.10
N PRO A 136 -4.50 -24.80 -11.41
CA PRO A 136 -5.79 -25.04 -12.05
C PRO A 136 -7.01 -24.91 -11.12
N VAL A 137 -6.83 -24.70 -9.81
CA VAL A 137 -7.95 -24.65 -8.84
C VAL A 137 -8.93 -23.50 -9.12
N PHE A 138 -8.50 -22.50 -9.89
CA PHE A 138 -9.22 -21.26 -10.14
C PHE A 138 -9.28 -20.96 -11.63
N ASP A 139 -10.37 -20.38 -12.11
CA ASP A 139 -10.49 -19.91 -13.49
C ASP A 139 -9.85 -18.52 -13.60
N TRP A 140 -8.58 -18.50 -14.01
CA TRP A 140 -7.80 -17.27 -14.08
C TRP A 140 -8.30 -16.33 -15.18
N LEU A 141 -8.78 -16.88 -16.30
CA LEU A 141 -9.25 -16.06 -17.41
C LEU A 141 -10.53 -15.32 -17.02
N ASP A 142 -11.49 -16.03 -16.43
CA ASP A 142 -12.75 -15.42 -15.98
C ASP A 142 -12.51 -14.36 -14.91
N TYR A 143 -11.68 -14.66 -13.91
CA TYR A 143 -11.32 -13.69 -12.89
C TYR A 143 -10.60 -12.47 -13.41
N LEU A 144 -9.62 -12.64 -14.31
CA LEU A 144 -8.90 -11.49 -14.87
C LEU A 144 -9.84 -10.61 -15.70
N ASN A 145 -10.79 -11.19 -16.45
CA ASN A 145 -11.82 -10.42 -17.16
C ASN A 145 -12.77 -9.69 -16.19
N PHE A 146 -13.14 -10.31 -15.07
CA PHE A 146 -13.93 -9.66 -14.03
C PHE A 146 -13.17 -8.51 -13.37
N ALA A 147 -11.97 -8.80 -12.85
CA ALA A 147 -11.17 -7.87 -12.06
C ALA A 147 -10.61 -6.69 -12.87
N LEU A 148 -10.36 -6.89 -14.17
CA LEU A 148 -9.82 -5.86 -15.07
C LEU A 148 -10.87 -5.25 -15.99
N SER A 149 -12.15 -5.56 -15.78
CA SER A 149 -13.26 -4.97 -16.54
C SER A 149 -13.17 -3.44 -16.56
N PRO A 150 -13.35 -2.78 -17.73
CA PRO A 150 -13.88 -3.31 -19.00
C PRO A 150 -12.81 -3.83 -19.98
N LEU A 151 -11.59 -4.10 -19.54
CA LEU A 151 -10.55 -4.63 -20.44
C LEU A 151 -10.84 -6.10 -20.80
N GLU A 152 -10.76 -6.40 -22.10
CA GLU A 152 -10.83 -7.77 -22.58
C GLU A 152 -9.46 -8.46 -22.44
N ILE A 153 -9.44 -9.55 -21.68
CA ILE A 153 -8.27 -10.39 -21.46
C ILE A 153 -8.49 -11.74 -22.15
N ASN A 154 -7.45 -12.24 -22.81
CA ASN A 154 -7.45 -13.54 -23.48
C ASN A 154 -6.32 -14.44 -22.95
N ASP A 155 -6.34 -15.71 -23.35
CA ASP A 155 -5.37 -16.72 -22.91
C ASP A 155 -3.91 -16.41 -23.25
N THR A 156 -3.67 -15.56 -24.25
CA THR A 156 -2.32 -15.17 -24.69
C THR A 156 -1.77 -13.97 -23.91
N GLU A 157 -2.57 -13.36 -23.03
CA GLU A 157 -2.17 -12.20 -22.25
C GLU A 157 -0.94 -12.52 -21.38
N PRO A 158 0.14 -11.72 -21.45
CA PRO A 158 1.33 -11.96 -20.65
C PRO A 158 1.09 -11.59 -19.18
N VAL A 159 1.47 -12.49 -18.29
CA VAL A 159 1.47 -12.31 -16.83
C VAL A 159 2.86 -12.57 -16.26
N VAL A 160 3.21 -11.87 -15.19
CA VAL A 160 4.45 -12.10 -14.44
C VAL A 160 4.09 -12.76 -13.11
N VAL A 161 4.68 -13.92 -12.85
CA VAL A 161 4.49 -14.72 -11.65
C VAL A 161 5.79 -14.71 -10.85
N TYR A 162 5.74 -14.25 -9.60
CA TYR A 162 6.93 -14.17 -8.74
C TYR A 162 7.16 -15.40 -7.86
N GLY A 163 6.16 -16.27 -7.69
CA GLY A 163 6.26 -17.48 -6.89
C GLY A 163 5.53 -18.65 -7.55
N LYS A 164 6.15 -19.28 -8.55
CA LYS A 164 5.54 -20.38 -9.32
C LYS A 164 5.18 -21.57 -8.43
N GLU A 165 6.16 -22.02 -7.65
CA GLU A 165 6.03 -23.16 -6.74
C GLU A 165 5.01 -22.84 -5.64
N TYR A 166 5.02 -21.60 -5.14
CA TYR A 166 4.02 -21.13 -4.17
C TYR A 166 2.61 -21.23 -4.74
N LEU A 167 2.36 -20.73 -5.96
CA LEU A 167 1.03 -20.79 -6.57
C LEU A 167 0.55 -22.22 -6.81
N GLN A 168 1.44 -23.11 -7.24
CA GLN A 168 1.11 -24.52 -7.41
C GLN A 168 0.72 -25.16 -6.07
N GLN A 169 1.53 -24.94 -5.02
CA GLN A 169 1.25 -25.49 -3.70
C GLN A 169 -0.02 -24.89 -3.06
N VAL A 170 -0.29 -23.60 -3.29
CA VAL A 170 -1.55 -22.95 -2.88
C VAL A 170 -2.73 -23.55 -3.64
N SER A 171 -2.58 -23.83 -4.93
CA SER A 171 -3.62 -24.50 -5.73
C SER A 171 -3.99 -25.86 -5.12
N ASP A 172 -2.99 -26.65 -4.71
CA ASP A 172 -3.19 -27.94 -4.05
C ASP A 172 -3.81 -27.79 -2.65
N LEU A 173 -3.36 -26.79 -1.88
CA LEU A 173 -3.89 -26.50 -0.54
C LEU A 173 -5.37 -26.08 -0.61
N VAL A 174 -5.73 -25.20 -1.54
CA VAL A 174 -7.11 -24.77 -1.73
C VAL A 174 -7.99 -25.95 -2.14
N ASN A 175 -7.53 -26.79 -3.07
CA ASN A 175 -8.30 -27.96 -3.53
C ASN A 175 -8.51 -29.03 -2.42
N SER A 176 -7.61 -29.08 -1.43
CA SER A 176 -7.69 -30.04 -0.31
C SER A 176 -8.34 -29.47 0.96
N THR A 177 -8.68 -28.18 0.98
CA THR A 177 -9.28 -27.52 2.14
C THR A 177 -10.80 -27.51 2.04
N ASP A 178 -11.49 -27.67 3.18
CA ASP A 178 -12.94 -27.55 3.25
C ASP A 178 -13.41 -26.16 2.75
N PRO A 179 -14.36 -26.09 1.79
CA PRO A 179 -14.90 -24.83 1.29
C PRO A 179 -15.41 -23.86 2.38
N VAL A 180 -15.90 -24.37 3.50
CA VAL A 180 -16.34 -23.54 4.64
C VAL A 180 -15.15 -22.80 5.27
N ILE A 181 -14.00 -23.45 5.40
CA ILE A 181 -12.77 -22.82 5.92
C ILE A 181 -12.28 -21.76 4.93
N LEU A 182 -12.29 -22.07 3.63
CA LEU A 182 -11.90 -21.11 2.59
C LEU A 182 -12.79 -19.86 2.60
N ASN A 183 -14.12 -20.05 2.65
CA ASN A 183 -15.06 -18.93 2.76
C ASN A 183 -14.79 -18.09 4.01
N ASN A 184 -14.59 -18.73 5.16
CA ASN A 184 -14.32 -18.03 6.41
C ASN A 184 -13.00 -17.23 6.35
N TYR A 185 -11.95 -17.79 5.73
CA TYR A 185 -10.69 -17.10 5.48
C TYR A 185 -10.84 -15.91 4.53
N LEU A 186 -11.62 -16.02 3.46
CA LEU A 186 -11.89 -14.90 2.54
C LEU A 186 -12.66 -13.76 3.25
N ILE A 187 -13.69 -14.11 4.02
CA ILE A 187 -14.43 -13.13 4.83
C ILE A 187 -13.53 -12.52 5.90
N TRP A 188 -12.63 -13.29 6.50
CA TRP A 188 -11.67 -12.78 7.47
C TRP A 188 -10.72 -11.75 6.84
N ASN A 189 -10.18 -12.00 5.65
CA ASN A 189 -9.40 -11.00 4.90
C ASN A 189 -10.18 -9.70 4.66
N LEU A 190 -11.46 -9.81 4.30
CA LEU A 190 -12.33 -8.65 4.15
C LEU A 190 -12.53 -7.90 5.48
N VAL A 191 -12.85 -8.63 6.55
CA VAL A 191 -13.04 -8.05 7.89
C VAL A 191 -11.79 -7.29 8.29
N GLN A 192 -10.61 -7.88 8.14
CA GLN A 192 -9.33 -7.22 8.47
C GLN A 192 -9.12 -5.92 7.71
N LYS A 193 -9.45 -5.93 6.41
CA LYS A 193 -9.32 -4.74 5.55
C LYS A 193 -10.28 -3.62 5.94
N MET A 194 -11.49 -3.96 6.39
CA MET A 194 -12.55 -3.00 6.69
C MET A 194 -12.61 -2.57 8.16
N SER A 195 -12.03 -3.36 9.08
CA SER A 195 -12.05 -3.11 10.53
C SER A 195 -11.64 -1.69 10.94
N PRO A 196 -10.60 -1.07 10.33
CA PRO A 196 -10.20 0.30 10.69
C PRO A 196 -11.25 1.37 10.36
N SER A 197 -12.26 1.02 9.56
CA SER A 197 -13.34 1.94 9.13
C SER A 197 -14.59 1.86 10.00
N LEU A 198 -14.60 0.95 10.97
CA LEU A 198 -15.75 0.68 11.86
C LEU A 198 -15.65 1.48 13.17
N ASP A 199 -16.59 1.23 14.07
CA ASP A 199 -16.70 1.91 15.36
C ASP A 199 -15.57 1.57 16.36
N SER A 200 -15.55 2.32 17.46
CA SER A 200 -14.52 2.25 18.50
C SER A 200 -14.33 0.87 19.14
N ARG A 201 -15.31 -0.05 19.06
CA ARG A 201 -15.19 -1.41 19.58
C ARG A 201 -14.20 -2.22 18.75
N PHE A 202 -14.23 -2.05 17.43
CA PHE A 202 -13.33 -2.70 16.49
C PHE A 202 -11.91 -2.13 16.60
N GLU A 203 -11.78 -0.81 16.73
CA GLU A 203 -10.50 -0.14 16.96
C GLU A 203 -9.83 -0.64 18.26
N LYS A 204 -10.59 -0.73 19.36
CA LYS A 204 -10.10 -1.28 20.63
C LYS A 204 -9.65 -2.73 20.55
N ALA A 205 -10.34 -3.56 19.75
CA ALA A 205 -9.93 -4.94 19.53
C ALA A 205 -8.58 -5.00 18.79
N GLN A 206 -8.42 -4.18 17.75
CA GLN A 206 -7.17 -4.10 16.98
C GLN A 206 -6.00 -3.57 17.84
N ASP A 207 -6.24 -2.56 18.68
CA ASP A 207 -5.21 -1.99 19.56
C ASP A 207 -4.57 -3.01 20.50
N LYS A 208 -5.35 -3.95 21.04
CA LYS A 208 -4.82 -5.04 21.89
C LYS A 208 -3.83 -5.93 21.14
N LEU A 209 -4.11 -6.22 19.88
CA LEU A 209 -3.22 -7.01 19.03
C LEU A 209 -1.95 -6.23 18.70
N LEU A 210 -2.09 -4.95 18.35
CA LEU A 210 -0.96 -4.08 18.03
C LEU A 210 -0.05 -3.85 19.25
N GLU A 211 -0.61 -3.76 20.46
CA GLU A 211 0.17 -3.75 21.71
C GLU A 211 0.99 -5.04 21.87
N SER A 212 0.42 -6.19 21.52
CA SER A 212 1.14 -7.48 21.57
C SER A 212 2.23 -7.59 20.49
N LEU A 213 2.02 -6.99 19.31
CA LEU A 213 2.96 -7.01 18.19
C LEU A 213 4.15 -6.06 18.37
N TYR A 214 3.88 -4.84 18.82
CA TYR A 214 4.87 -3.76 18.85
C TYR A 214 5.30 -3.36 20.27
N GLY A 215 4.67 -3.90 21.31
CA GLY A 215 4.95 -3.58 22.71
C GLY A 215 4.52 -2.17 23.15
N ALA A 216 4.00 -1.36 22.24
CA ALA A 216 3.54 -0.01 22.48
C ALA A 216 2.00 0.02 22.56
N LYS A 217 1.46 0.65 23.61
CA LYS A 217 0.03 0.95 23.67
C LYS A 217 -0.32 1.97 22.59
N LYS A 218 -1.05 1.51 21.57
CA LYS A 218 -1.54 2.37 20.47
C LYS A 218 -2.65 3.33 20.90
N SER A 219 -3.24 3.13 22.09
CA SER A 219 -4.33 3.92 22.69
C SER A 219 -4.07 5.43 22.86
N CYS A 220 -2.96 5.95 22.33
CA CYS A 220 -2.54 7.34 22.39
C CYS A 220 -2.55 8.04 21.03
N THR A 221 -2.87 7.36 19.90
CA THR A 221 -3.00 8.04 18.60
C THR A 221 -4.36 8.76 18.55
N PRO A 222 -4.41 10.09 18.55
CA PRO A 222 -5.68 10.81 18.49
C PRO A 222 -6.40 10.52 17.17
N ARG A 223 -7.74 10.47 17.20
CA ARG A 223 -8.58 10.16 16.02
C ARG A 223 -8.23 11.03 14.80
N TRP A 224 -7.93 12.30 15.00
CA TRP A 224 -7.54 13.20 13.91
C TRP A 224 -6.27 12.73 13.18
N GLN A 225 -5.31 12.11 13.88
CA GLN A 225 -4.09 11.55 13.26
C GLN A 225 -4.43 10.30 12.44
N THR A 226 -5.28 9.43 12.99
CA THR A 226 -5.79 8.26 12.26
C THR A 226 -6.53 8.67 10.99
N CYS A 227 -7.42 9.67 11.08
CA CYS A 227 -8.15 10.18 9.93
C CYS A 227 -7.25 10.88 8.90
N LEU A 228 -6.22 11.58 9.37
CA LEU A 228 -5.24 12.18 8.48
C LEU A 228 -4.44 11.11 7.72
N SER A 229 -4.03 10.02 8.38
CA SER A 229 -3.37 8.88 7.74
C SER A 229 -4.28 8.23 6.71
N ASN A 230 -5.54 7.93 7.04
CA ASN A 230 -6.50 7.38 6.08
C ASN A 230 -6.73 8.33 4.88
N THR A 231 -6.71 9.64 5.12
CA THR A 231 -6.86 10.64 4.04
C THR A 231 -5.62 10.66 3.15
N ASP A 232 -4.42 10.53 3.71
CA ASP A 232 -3.16 10.40 2.95
C ASP A 232 -3.15 9.11 2.11
N ASP A 233 -3.57 7.99 2.69
CA ASP A 233 -3.62 6.68 2.01
C ASP A 233 -4.63 6.65 0.85
N THR A 234 -5.68 7.50 0.89
CA THR A 234 -6.76 7.51 -0.12
C THR A 234 -6.66 8.66 -1.12
N LEU A 235 -6.42 9.88 -0.63
CA LEU A 235 -6.43 11.13 -1.38
C LEU A 235 -5.08 11.85 -1.29
N GLY A 236 -4.00 11.09 -1.14
CA GLY A 236 -2.68 11.62 -0.82
C GLY A 236 -2.09 12.64 -1.78
N PHE A 237 -2.35 12.56 -3.10
CA PHE A 237 -1.87 13.59 -4.03
C PHE A 237 -2.66 14.89 -3.92
N SER A 238 -3.96 14.81 -3.67
CA SER A 238 -4.79 15.99 -3.38
C SER A 238 -4.41 16.63 -2.04
N LEU A 239 -4.23 15.82 -0.99
CA LEU A 239 -3.67 16.29 0.28
C LEU A 239 -2.25 16.87 0.10
N GLY A 240 -1.48 16.33 -0.84
CA GLY A 240 -0.17 16.82 -1.24
C GLY A 240 -0.22 18.21 -1.85
N SER A 241 -1.23 18.52 -2.67
CA SER A 241 -1.43 19.88 -3.22
C SER A 241 -1.61 20.89 -2.09
N LEU A 242 -2.50 20.58 -1.15
CA LEU A 242 -2.75 21.36 0.05
C LEU A 242 -1.48 21.51 0.92
N PHE A 243 -0.72 20.42 1.10
CA PHE A 243 0.54 20.44 1.85
C PHE A 243 1.57 21.37 1.19
N VAL A 244 1.87 21.16 -0.08
CA VAL A 244 2.89 21.90 -0.85
C VAL A 244 2.57 23.39 -0.89
N LYS A 245 1.31 23.76 -1.15
CA LYS A 245 0.85 25.16 -1.14
C LYS A 245 1.12 25.85 0.22
N SER A 246 1.10 25.08 1.30
CA SER A 246 1.25 25.61 2.67
C SER A 246 2.70 25.61 3.19
N THR A 247 3.53 24.64 2.80
CA THR A 247 4.84 24.40 3.43
C THR A 247 6.04 24.53 2.51
N PHE A 248 5.88 24.35 1.20
CA PHE A 248 7.03 24.13 0.33
C PHE A 248 7.49 25.42 -0.35
N ASP A 249 8.68 25.90 0.04
CA ASP A 249 9.36 27.00 -0.65
C ASP A 249 9.93 26.51 -1.99
N LYS A 250 9.64 27.21 -3.08
CA LYS A 250 10.16 26.90 -4.42
C LYS A 250 11.69 26.89 -4.46
N ASN A 251 12.36 27.70 -3.63
CA ASN A 251 13.83 27.71 -3.57
C ASN A 251 14.40 26.38 -3.06
N SER A 252 13.65 25.64 -2.22
CA SER A 252 14.10 24.35 -1.70
C SER A 252 14.31 23.32 -2.80
N LYS A 253 13.49 23.35 -3.87
CA LYS A 253 13.65 22.45 -5.02
C LYS A 253 14.97 22.69 -5.73
N THR A 254 15.30 23.93 -6.06
CA THR A 254 16.55 24.29 -6.78
C THR A 254 17.80 23.92 -5.98
N ILE A 255 17.78 24.12 -4.67
CA ILE A 255 18.92 23.74 -3.82
C ILE A 255 19.06 22.21 -3.75
N ALA A 256 17.96 21.48 -3.62
CA ALA A 256 17.97 20.02 -3.62
C ALA A 256 18.46 19.44 -4.97
N GLU A 257 18.04 20.02 -6.09
CA GLU A 257 18.55 19.69 -7.44
C GLU A 257 20.07 19.87 -7.52
N GLN A 258 20.59 20.98 -6.99
CA GLN A 258 22.03 21.23 -6.93
C GLN A 258 22.75 20.18 -6.07
N MET A 259 22.23 19.84 -4.89
CA MET A 259 22.81 18.82 -4.02
C MET A 259 22.88 17.45 -4.70
N ILE A 260 21.81 17.06 -5.41
CA ILE A 260 21.77 15.79 -6.15
C ILE A 260 22.81 15.79 -7.27
N ALA A 261 22.99 16.90 -7.98
CA ALA A 261 24.03 17.03 -9.01
C ALA A 261 25.46 16.92 -8.43
N GLU A 262 25.71 17.53 -7.26
CA GLU A 262 26.99 17.44 -6.56
C GLU A 262 27.26 16.00 -6.08
N ILE A 263 26.25 15.31 -5.53
CA ILE A 263 26.36 13.89 -5.11
C ILE A 263 26.61 12.98 -6.31
N ARG A 264 25.91 13.20 -7.44
CA ARG A 264 26.11 12.43 -8.68
C ARG A 264 27.55 12.58 -9.19
N THR A 265 28.07 13.81 -9.20
CA THR A 265 29.46 14.10 -9.59
C THR A 265 30.46 13.39 -8.68
N ALA A 266 30.25 13.41 -7.37
CA ALA A 266 31.10 12.72 -6.41
C ALA A 266 31.04 11.19 -6.56
N PHE A 267 29.86 10.63 -6.86
CA PHE A 267 29.67 9.22 -7.16
C PHE A 267 30.44 8.81 -8.41
N GLU A 268 30.36 9.58 -9.50
CA GLU A 268 31.11 9.31 -10.73
C GLU A 268 32.62 9.36 -10.53
N PHE A 269 33.11 10.33 -9.75
CA PHE A 269 34.53 10.41 -9.39
C PHE A 269 34.99 9.17 -8.63
N THR A 270 34.17 8.73 -7.65
CA THR A 270 34.44 7.52 -6.87
C THR A 270 34.43 6.28 -7.77
N LEU A 271 33.44 6.16 -8.66
CA LEU A 271 33.28 5.06 -9.61
C LEU A 271 34.52 4.85 -10.48
N ALA A 272 35.14 5.94 -10.95
CA ALA A 272 36.37 5.88 -11.74
C ALA A 272 37.55 5.27 -10.95
N SER A 273 37.61 5.51 -9.64
CA SER A 273 38.70 5.07 -8.76
C SER A 273 38.60 3.61 -8.27
N LEU A 274 37.47 2.93 -8.51
CA LEU A 274 37.24 1.58 -7.99
C LEU A 274 38.15 0.55 -8.67
N SER A 275 38.94 -0.19 -7.88
CA SER A 275 39.89 -1.19 -8.39
C SER A 275 39.27 -2.56 -8.67
N TRP A 276 38.09 -2.85 -8.10
CA TRP A 276 37.41 -4.15 -8.25
C TRP A 276 36.53 -4.24 -9.50
N MET A 277 36.31 -3.13 -10.21
CA MET A 277 35.52 -3.07 -11.45
C MET A 277 36.46 -2.90 -12.65
N ASP A 278 36.22 -3.67 -13.72
CA ASP A 278 36.87 -3.44 -15.00
C ASP A 278 36.35 -2.16 -15.69
N GLU A 279 37.10 -1.64 -16.66
CA GLU A 279 36.78 -0.39 -17.36
C GLU A 279 35.49 -0.43 -18.16
N LYS A 280 35.08 -1.61 -18.66
CA LYS A 280 33.80 -1.76 -19.39
C LYS A 280 32.65 -1.62 -18.40
N THR A 281 32.73 -2.30 -17.26
CA THR A 281 31.70 -2.24 -16.20
C THR A 281 31.60 -0.83 -15.61
N LYS A 282 32.73 -0.14 -15.39
CA LYS A 282 32.73 1.27 -14.96
C LYS A 282 32.01 2.19 -15.95
N ARG A 283 32.26 2.02 -17.25
CA ARG A 283 31.59 2.82 -18.28
C ARG A 283 30.07 2.64 -18.24
N THR A 284 29.60 1.40 -18.19
CA THR A 284 28.16 1.10 -18.11
C THR A 284 27.54 1.61 -16.80
N ALA A 285 28.25 1.51 -15.68
CA ALA A 285 27.80 2.07 -14.41
C ALA A 285 27.70 3.61 -14.46
N LYS A 286 28.64 4.27 -15.15
CA LYS A 286 28.59 5.72 -15.38
C LYS A 286 27.41 6.09 -16.28
N GLU A 287 27.21 5.40 -17.40
CA GLU A 287 26.06 5.61 -18.28
C GLU A 287 24.73 5.49 -17.52
N LYS A 288 24.63 4.53 -16.59
CA LYS A 288 23.46 4.39 -15.70
C LYS A 288 23.31 5.59 -14.76
N ALA A 289 24.40 6.03 -14.12
CA ALA A 289 24.41 7.18 -13.21
C ALA A 289 24.03 8.48 -13.92
N ASP A 290 24.56 8.70 -15.13
CA ASP A 290 24.24 9.83 -16.00
C ASP A 290 22.74 9.82 -16.37
N ALA A 291 22.17 8.64 -16.58
CA ALA A 291 20.77 8.45 -16.94
C ALA A 291 19.80 8.44 -15.75
N ILE A 292 20.25 8.65 -14.51
CA ILE A 292 19.33 8.73 -13.35
C ILE A 292 18.42 9.94 -13.52
N TYR A 293 17.12 9.70 -13.45
CA TYR A 293 16.09 10.76 -13.43
C TYR A 293 15.75 11.11 -11.98
N ASP A 294 15.72 12.39 -11.64
CA ASP A 294 15.41 12.86 -10.29
C ASP A 294 14.04 13.54 -10.23
N MET A 295 13.25 13.17 -9.22
CA MET A 295 11.98 13.82 -8.91
C MET A 295 12.02 14.41 -7.51
N ILE A 296 11.74 15.70 -7.38
CA ILE A 296 12.01 16.44 -6.15
C ILE A 296 10.77 17.23 -5.75
N GLY A 297 10.36 17.07 -4.49
CA GLY A 297 9.20 17.72 -3.90
C GLY A 297 7.90 17.01 -4.23
N PHE A 298 7.38 17.26 -5.44
CA PHE A 298 6.03 16.84 -5.83
C PHE A 298 5.86 16.79 -7.35
N PRO A 299 4.88 16.02 -7.87
CA PRO A 299 4.53 16.06 -9.28
C PRO A 299 3.82 17.35 -9.65
N ASP A 300 4.13 17.93 -10.81
CA ASP A 300 3.58 19.23 -11.22
C ASP A 300 2.04 19.24 -11.34
N PHE A 301 1.43 18.11 -11.75
CA PHE A 301 -0.03 17.99 -11.93
C PHE A 301 -0.84 18.33 -10.68
N ILE A 302 -0.29 18.17 -9.47
CA ILE A 302 -1.05 18.45 -8.24
C ILE A 302 -1.28 19.94 -8.03
N LEU A 303 -0.49 20.80 -8.69
CA LEU A 303 -0.68 22.25 -8.63
C LEU A 303 -1.61 22.77 -9.74
N ASP A 304 -1.90 21.95 -10.76
CA ASP A 304 -2.92 22.23 -11.76
C ASP A 304 -4.28 21.72 -11.27
N THR A 305 -5.24 22.63 -11.10
CA THR A 305 -6.58 22.31 -10.60
C THR A 305 -7.29 21.30 -11.51
N LYS A 306 -7.14 21.44 -12.83
CA LYS A 306 -7.85 20.63 -13.80
C LYS A 306 -7.28 19.21 -13.81
N GLU A 307 -5.95 19.08 -13.86
CA GLU A 307 -5.31 17.75 -13.87
C GLU A 307 -5.54 17.01 -12.54
N LEU A 308 -5.50 17.72 -11.41
CA LEU A 308 -5.80 17.12 -10.12
C LEU A 308 -7.26 16.64 -10.03
N ASP A 309 -8.21 17.43 -10.52
CA ASP A 309 -9.63 17.04 -10.52
C ASP A 309 -9.90 15.86 -11.47
N GLU A 310 -9.22 15.80 -12.62
CA GLU A 310 -9.28 14.67 -13.56
C GLU A 310 -8.78 13.36 -12.92
N VAL A 311 -7.72 13.42 -12.09
CA VAL A 311 -7.19 12.22 -11.41
C VAL A 311 -8.22 11.62 -10.46
N TYR A 312 -9.01 12.44 -9.76
CA TYR A 312 -10.02 12.01 -8.80
C TYR A 312 -11.45 12.04 -9.37
N ASP A 313 -11.58 12.07 -10.69
CA ASP A 313 -12.88 12.00 -11.35
C ASP A 313 -13.54 10.62 -11.11
N GLY A 314 -14.84 10.63 -10.86
CA GLY A 314 -15.59 9.42 -10.51
C GLY A 314 -15.35 8.86 -9.09
N PHE A 315 -14.46 9.44 -8.27
CA PHE A 315 -14.39 9.10 -6.85
C PHE A 315 -15.44 9.88 -6.06
N GLU A 316 -16.44 9.19 -5.51
CA GLU A 316 -17.54 9.78 -4.74
C GLU A 316 -17.26 9.76 -3.24
N VAL A 317 -17.41 10.92 -2.59
CA VAL A 317 -17.18 11.10 -1.15
C VAL A 317 -18.40 11.73 -0.50
N ALA A 318 -19.00 11.02 0.45
CA ALA A 318 -20.09 11.48 1.29
C ALA A 318 -19.56 11.90 2.67
N GLU A 319 -19.92 13.11 3.12
CA GLU A 319 -19.41 13.65 4.39
C GLU A 319 -19.86 12.89 5.65
N ASP A 320 -20.86 12.02 5.51
CA ASP A 320 -21.55 11.35 6.63
C ASP A 320 -21.43 9.82 6.59
N SER A 321 -20.68 9.25 5.65
CA SER A 321 -20.54 7.78 5.52
C SER A 321 -19.10 7.38 5.23
N PHE A 322 -18.29 7.27 6.28
CA PHE A 322 -16.86 6.97 6.17
C PHE A 322 -16.59 5.60 5.56
N PHE A 323 -17.31 4.56 6.00
CA PHE A 323 -17.12 3.21 5.46
C PHE A 323 -17.52 3.11 3.99
N GLN A 324 -18.63 3.75 3.58
CA GLN A 324 -19.00 3.80 2.17
C GLN A 324 -17.93 4.54 1.35
N ASN A 325 -17.33 5.61 1.89
CA ASN A 325 -16.20 6.28 1.22
C ASN A 325 -15.00 5.35 1.04
N MET A 326 -14.71 4.50 2.03
CA MET A 326 -13.64 3.49 1.93
C MET A 326 -13.96 2.45 0.86
N LEU A 327 -15.20 1.97 0.78
CA LEU A 327 -15.65 1.08 -0.29
C LEU A 327 -15.53 1.73 -1.67
N ASN A 328 -15.99 2.97 -1.80
CA ASN A 328 -15.88 3.76 -3.02
C ASN A 328 -14.42 3.93 -3.43
N PHE A 329 -13.52 4.15 -2.46
CA PHE A 329 -12.08 4.27 -2.71
C PHE A 329 -11.48 2.97 -3.23
N TYR A 330 -11.81 1.82 -2.63
CA TYR A 330 -11.29 0.54 -3.10
C TYR A 330 -11.72 0.23 -4.54
N ASN A 331 -12.98 0.49 -4.88
CA ASN A 331 -13.49 0.34 -6.24
C ASN A 331 -12.80 1.31 -7.23
N PHE A 332 -12.70 2.58 -6.84
CA PHE A 332 -12.01 3.61 -7.63
C PHE A 332 -10.53 3.27 -7.87
N SER A 333 -9.82 2.82 -6.83
CA SER A 333 -8.42 2.40 -6.91
C SER A 333 -8.26 1.17 -7.81
N ALA A 334 -9.14 0.17 -7.69
CA ALA A 334 -9.15 -1.03 -8.54
C ALA A 334 -9.38 -0.71 -10.03
N LYS A 335 -10.20 0.31 -10.33
CA LYS A 335 -10.40 0.82 -11.69
C LYS A 335 -9.16 1.56 -12.21
N LEU A 336 -8.60 2.50 -11.43
CA LEU A 336 -7.42 3.29 -11.83
C LEU A 336 -6.19 2.43 -12.11
N MET A 337 -5.79 1.59 -11.15
CA MET A 337 -6.00 0.17 -11.35
C MET A 337 -5.90 -0.38 -12.80
N ALA A 338 -6.89 -1.19 -13.16
CA ALA A 338 -7.05 -1.81 -14.46
C ALA A 338 -6.65 -0.89 -15.64
N GLU A 339 -7.04 0.39 -15.63
CA GLU A 339 -6.75 1.34 -16.72
C GLU A 339 -5.26 1.53 -17.05
N GLN A 340 -4.35 1.31 -16.10
CA GLN A 340 -2.90 1.42 -16.37
C GLN A 340 -2.37 0.28 -17.24
N LEU A 341 -3.07 -0.87 -17.33
CA LEU A 341 -2.54 -2.07 -17.99
C LEU A 341 -2.18 -1.84 -19.48
N ARG A 342 -2.94 -0.99 -20.17
CA ARG A 342 -2.74 -0.66 -21.59
C ARG A 342 -2.07 0.69 -21.83
N LYS A 343 -1.74 1.42 -20.76
CA LYS A 343 -1.06 2.72 -20.85
C LYS A 343 0.46 2.50 -20.84
N PRO A 344 1.24 3.30 -21.58
CA PRO A 344 2.69 3.23 -21.48
C PRO A 344 3.14 3.62 -20.07
N PRO A 345 4.27 3.09 -19.57
CA PRO A 345 4.80 3.50 -18.27
C PRO A 345 5.02 5.01 -18.24
N ASN A 346 4.37 5.71 -17.30
CA ASN A 346 4.60 7.12 -17.06
C ASN A 346 5.75 7.29 -16.07
N ARG A 347 6.85 7.93 -16.50
CA ARG A 347 7.98 8.25 -15.61
C ARG A 347 7.55 9.18 -14.49
N GLU A 348 6.67 10.13 -14.78
CA GLU A 348 6.17 11.12 -13.82
C GLU A 348 5.18 10.55 -12.78
N GLN A 349 4.93 9.24 -12.78
CA GLN A 349 4.10 8.60 -11.77
C GLN A 349 4.89 8.31 -10.49
N TRP A 350 4.50 8.99 -9.41
CA TRP A 350 5.08 8.83 -8.08
C TRP A 350 4.50 7.61 -7.36
N SER A 351 5.34 6.96 -6.53
CA SER A 351 4.93 5.86 -5.62
C SER A 351 4.77 6.31 -4.18
N MET A 352 5.16 7.55 -3.86
CA MET A 352 4.94 8.18 -2.55
C MET A 352 4.26 9.54 -2.73
N THR A 353 3.47 9.93 -1.74
CA THR A 353 2.77 11.22 -1.73
C THR A 353 3.74 12.33 -1.33
N PRO A 354 3.52 13.59 -1.76
CA PRO A 354 4.42 14.71 -1.49
C PRO A 354 4.79 14.92 0.00
N GLN A 355 3.87 14.66 0.90
CA GLN A 355 4.00 14.84 2.35
C GLN A 355 4.74 13.69 3.05
N THR A 356 5.06 12.61 2.33
CA THR A 356 5.77 11.45 2.88
C THR A 356 7.17 11.86 3.35
N VAL A 357 7.55 11.48 4.57
CA VAL A 357 8.92 11.67 5.11
C VAL A 357 9.77 10.44 4.81
N ASN A 358 10.15 10.28 3.55
CA ASN A 358 11.00 9.17 3.08
C ASN A 358 11.66 9.54 1.74
N ALA A 359 12.44 8.64 1.15
CA ALA A 359 12.93 8.74 -0.22
C ALA A 359 13.03 7.34 -0.82
N TYR A 360 13.06 7.24 -2.15
CA TYR A 360 13.16 5.94 -2.81
C TYR A 360 13.93 5.98 -4.14
N TYR A 361 14.38 4.81 -4.58
CA TYR A 361 14.90 4.56 -5.92
C TYR A 361 14.06 3.46 -6.59
N LEU A 362 13.63 3.67 -7.83
CA LEU A 362 12.92 2.68 -8.63
C LEU A 362 13.86 2.11 -9.72
N PRO A 363 14.30 0.84 -9.60
CA PRO A 363 15.21 0.22 -10.57
C PRO A 363 14.68 0.23 -12.00
N ASN A 364 13.39 -0.06 -12.19
CA ASN A 364 12.76 -0.16 -13.52
C ASN A 364 12.65 1.19 -14.26
N LYS A 365 12.66 2.30 -13.52
CA LYS A 365 12.62 3.65 -14.07
C LYS A 365 13.98 4.34 -14.06
N ASN A 366 14.97 3.76 -13.37
CA ASN A 366 16.24 4.41 -13.04
C ASN A 366 16.02 5.80 -12.43
N GLU A 367 15.14 5.88 -11.44
CA GLU A 367 14.61 7.13 -10.90
C GLU A 367 14.83 7.23 -9.39
N ILE A 368 15.29 8.39 -8.92
CA ILE A 368 15.39 8.75 -7.51
C ILE A 368 14.31 9.78 -7.17
N VAL A 369 13.62 9.61 -6.05
CA VAL A 369 12.50 10.48 -5.68
C VAL A 369 12.62 10.93 -4.23
N PHE A 370 12.51 12.25 -4.04
CA PHE A 370 12.55 12.93 -2.76
C PHE A 370 11.28 13.76 -2.56
N PRO A 371 10.23 13.21 -1.93
CA PRO A 371 9.03 13.96 -1.57
C PRO A 371 9.31 15.21 -0.74
N ALA A 372 8.46 16.23 -0.86
CA ALA A 372 8.54 17.47 -0.13
C ALA A 372 8.61 17.28 1.40
N GLY A 373 7.97 16.23 1.92
CA GLY A 373 7.96 15.85 3.33
C GLY A 373 9.33 15.49 3.90
N ILE A 374 10.29 15.00 3.11
CA ILE A 374 11.66 14.78 3.60
C ILE A 374 12.56 16.01 3.47
N LEU A 375 12.17 16.98 2.63
CA LEU A 375 12.89 18.25 2.41
C LEU A 375 12.61 19.28 3.52
N GLN A 376 12.75 18.84 4.77
CA GLN A 376 12.59 19.66 5.96
C GLN A 376 13.56 19.19 7.06
N ALA A 377 13.68 19.97 8.14
CA ALA A 377 14.53 19.61 9.26
C ALA A 377 14.10 18.26 9.87
N PRO A 378 15.04 17.41 10.31
CA PRO A 378 16.48 17.66 10.42
C PRO A 378 17.28 17.38 9.13
N PHE A 379 16.66 16.82 8.09
CA PHE A 379 17.36 16.40 6.87
C PHE A 379 17.79 17.58 6.00
N TYR A 380 16.94 18.60 5.91
CA TYR A 380 17.17 19.74 5.03
C TYR A 380 16.62 21.04 5.64
N ALA A 381 17.43 22.11 5.68
CA ALA A 381 16.87 23.46 5.61
C ALA A 381 17.89 24.41 4.97
N PRO A 382 17.45 25.41 4.18
CA PRO A 382 18.35 26.35 3.51
C PRO A 382 19.25 27.14 4.48
N THR A 383 18.80 27.30 5.72
CA THR A 383 19.50 28.04 6.78
C THR A 383 20.51 27.20 7.57
N HIS A 384 20.50 25.87 7.41
CA HIS A 384 21.46 25.01 8.11
C HIS A 384 22.83 25.07 7.43
N PRO A 385 23.92 24.86 8.20
CA PRO A 385 25.24 24.72 7.61
C PRO A 385 25.30 23.53 6.64
N LYS A 386 26.05 23.67 5.54
CA LYS A 386 26.22 22.63 4.50
C LYS A 386 26.79 21.28 4.99
N TYR A 387 27.28 21.19 6.23
CA TYR A 387 27.74 19.92 6.79
C TYR A 387 26.64 19.16 7.54
N VAL A 388 25.47 19.80 7.75
CA VAL A 388 24.28 19.20 8.36
C VAL A 388 23.32 18.68 7.29
N CYS A 389 23.28 19.35 6.13
CA CYS A 389 22.42 19.02 4.99
C CYS A 389 23.21 18.33 3.88
#